data_AF-A0A7Y8LRR3-F1
#
_entry.id   AF-A0A7Y8LRR3-F1
#
_cell.length_a   1.000
_cell.length_b   1.000
_cell.length_c   1.000
_cell.angle_alpha   90.00
_cell.angle_beta   90.00
_cell.angle_gamma   90.00
#
_symmetry.space_group_name_H-M   'P 1'
#
loop_
_entity.id
_entity.type
_entity.pdbx_description
1 polymer ?
#
loop_
_entity_poly.entity_id
_entity_poly.type
_entity_poly.pdbx_seq_one_letter_code
_entity_poly.pdbx_strand_id
1 'polypeptide(L)'
;MYKIFLHKKAVKYYESLDNKTAGRVNKAIEAMSKNPLERLHIKRLRGIHEGKYRYAVGDLRIVYRVNQEEKIILIEAIGPRGDIYK
;
A
#
# COMPACT_ATOMS: atom_id res chain seq x y z
N MET A 1 -7.86 14.59 1.18
CA MET A 1 -7.15 13.47 1.83
C MET A 1 -8.07 12.26 1.88
N TYR A 2 -7.50 11.08 1.68
CA TYR A 2 -8.18 9.79 1.79
C TYR A 2 -7.98 9.22 3.20
N LYS A 3 -9.01 8.56 3.74
CA LYS A 3 -8.89 7.74 4.95
C LYS A 3 -8.19 6.43 4.60
N ILE A 4 -7.31 5.96 5.47
CA ILE A 4 -6.53 4.73 5.24
C ILE A 4 -6.92 3.68 6.26
N PHE A 5 -7.27 2.49 5.77
CA PHE A 5 -7.50 1.31 6.59
C PHE A 5 -6.52 0.22 6.21
N LEU A 6 -6.03 -0.52 7.21
CA LEU A 6 -5.11 -1.63 7.02
C LEU A 6 -5.83 -2.93 7.32
N HIS A 7 -5.75 -3.88 6.40
CA HIS A 7 -6.17 -5.24 6.67
C HIS A 7 -5.26 -5.88 7.73
N LYS A 8 -5.78 -6.82 8.52
CA LYS A 8 -5.06 -7.47 9.63
C LYS A 8 -3.66 -7.99 9.25
N LYS A 9 -3.50 -8.52 8.03
CA LYS A 9 -2.21 -8.99 7.53
C LYS A 9 -1.20 -7.86 7.27
N ALA A 10 -1.68 -6.71 6.77
CA ALA A 10 -0.86 -5.53 6.59
C ALA A 10 -0.42 -4.94 7.93
N VAL A 11 -1.31 -4.92 8.93
CA VAL A 11 -0.98 -4.49 10.30
C VAL A 11 0.13 -5.35 10.88
N LYS A 12 -0.03 -6.69 10.87
CA LYS A 12 0.99 -7.62 11.38
C LYS A 12 2.36 -7.42 10.73
N TYR A 13 2.40 -7.25 9.40
CA TYR A 13 3.66 -7.02 8.70
C TYR A 13 4.27 -5.66 9.07
N TYR A 14 3.45 -4.61 9.12
CA TYR A 14 3.89 -3.27 9.50
C TYR A 14 4.50 -3.25 10.92
N GLU A 15 3.85 -3.89 11.89
CA GLU A 15 4.32 -4.00 13.27
C GLU A 15 5.65 -4.78 13.39
N SER A 16 5.95 -5.65 12.43
CA SER A 16 7.22 -6.40 12.40
C SER A 16 8.41 -5.61 11.82
N LEU A 17 8.16 -4.43 11.25
CA LEU A 17 9.21 -3.64 10.59
C LEU A 17 10.14 -2.97 11.60
N ASP A 18 11.43 -2.86 11.24
CA ASP A 18 12.35 -1.98 11.95
C ASP A 18 11.94 -0.50 11.77
N ASN A 19 12.38 0.35 12.70
CA ASN A 19 12.03 1.78 12.72
C ASN A 19 12.34 2.52 11.41
N LYS A 20 13.47 2.19 10.74
CA LYS A 20 13.89 2.84 9.50
C LYS A 20 12.98 2.43 8.34
N THR A 21 12.54 1.18 8.32
CA THR A 21 11.63 0.67 7.29
C THR A 21 10.19 1.12 7.54
N ALA A 22 9.71 1.08 8.78
CA ALA A 22 8.41 1.63 9.17
C ALA A 22 8.30 3.13 8.82
N GLY A 23 9.36 3.92 9.06
CA GLY A 23 9.40 5.33 8.68
C GLY A 23 9.25 5.56 7.17
N ARG A 24 9.83 4.68 6.33
CA ARG A 24 9.65 4.73 4.86
C ARG A 24 8.22 4.37 4.46
N VAL A 25 7.60 3.39 5.12
CA VAL A 25 6.20 3.01 4.90
C VAL A 25 5.26 4.15 5.31
N ASN A 26 5.50 4.82 6.43
CA ASN A 26 4.68 5.96 6.88
C ASN A 26 4.69 7.11 5.87
N LYS A 27 5.86 7.44 5.31
CA LYS A 27 5.96 8.44 4.23
C LYS A 27 5.17 8.03 2.98
N ALA A 28 5.19 6.73 2.64
CA ALA A 28 4.40 6.22 1.53
C ALA A 28 2.89 6.30 1.80
N ILE A 29 2.44 5.91 2.99
CA ILE A 29 1.04 6.00 3.43
C ILE A 29 0.56 7.46 3.42
N GLU A 30 1.36 8.40 3.92
CA GLU A 30 1.04 9.82 3.87
C GLU A 30 0.93 10.32 2.43
N ALA A 31 1.87 9.96 1.55
CA ALA A 31 1.83 10.32 0.14
C ALA A 31 0.59 9.75 -0.57
N MET A 32 0.24 8.49 -0.29
CA MET A 32 -0.96 7.82 -0.79
C MET A 32 -2.23 8.51 -0.32
N SER A 33 -2.29 8.96 0.94
CA SER A 33 -3.46 9.69 1.48
C SER A 33 -3.76 10.99 0.71
N LYS A 34 -2.73 11.59 0.08
CA LYS A 34 -2.85 12.83 -0.71
C LYS A 34 -3.19 12.53 -2.17
N ASN A 35 -2.47 11.59 -2.79
CA ASN A 35 -2.74 11.14 -4.16
C ASN A 35 -2.52 9.62 -4.28
N PRO A 36 -3.58 8.80 -4.25
CA PRO A 36 -3.48 7.35 -4.25
C PRO A 36 -3.44 6.70 -5.64
N LEU A 37 -3.60 7.46 -6.72
CA LEU A 37 -3.77 6.87 -8.07
C LEU A 37 -2.56 7.13 -8.97
N GLU A 38 -1.92 8.30 -8.86
CA GLU A 38 -0.83 8.67 -9.75
C GLU A 38 0.37 9.24 -8.99
N ARG A 39 1.42 8.43 -8.89
CA ARG A 39 2.80 8.80 -8.50
C ARG A 39 3.80 7.86 -9.15
N LEU A 40 5.06 8.28 -9.20
CA LEU A 40 6.21 7.51 -9.71
C LEU A 40 6.29 6.06 -9.17
N HIS A 41 5.86 5.85 -7.92
CA HIS A 41 5.96 4.55 -7.24
C HIS A 41 4.68 3.70 -7.33
N ILE A 42 3.59 4.24 -7.87
CA ILE A 42 2.29 3.61 -7.94
C ILE A 42 2.14 2.91 -9.31
N LYS A 43 1.69 1.66 -9.30
CA LYS A 43 1.26 0.96 -10.52
C LYS A 43 -0.08 0.29 -10.28
N ARG A 44 -1.00 0.44 -11.24
CA ARG A 44 -2.22 -0.37 -11.30
C ARG A 44 -1.86 -1.82 -11.62
N LEU A 45 -2.39 -2.75 -10.84
CA LEU A 45 -2.20 -4.17 -11.05
C LEU A 45 -3.23 -4.69 -12.07
N ARG A 46 -2.87 -5.75 -12.79
CA ARG A 46 -3.68 -6.38 -13.85
C ARG A 46 -3.88 -7.87 -13.57
N GLY A 47 -4.78 -8.52 -14.30
CA GLY A 47 -5.07 -9.95 -14.16
C GLY A 47 -5.79 -10.25 -12.84
N ILE A 48 -5.35 -11.28 -12.11
CA ILE A 48 -5.96 -11.70 -10.83
C ILE A 48 -5.99 -10.61 -9.73
N HIS A 49 -5.22 -9.54 -9.92
CA HIS A 49 -5.16 -8.40 -8.99
C HIS A 49 -5.76 -7.13 -9.58
N GLU A 50 -6.60 -7.25 -10.61
CA GLU A 50 -7.32 -6.12 -11.18
C GLU A 50 -8.15 -5.37 -10.11
N GLY A 51 -8.24 -4.05 -10.28
CA GLY A 51 -8.83 -3.14 -9.29
C GLY A 51 -7.92 -2.80 -8.11
N LYS A 52 -6.71 -3.37 -8.03
CA LYS A 52 -5.71 -3.04 -7.01
C LYS A 52 -4.58 -2.17 -7.57
N TYR A 53 -3.92 -1.49 -6.67
CA TYR A 53 -2.74 -0.67 -6.90
C TYR A 53 -1.59 -1.18 -6.05
N ARG A 54 -0.37 -0.86 -6.48
CA ARG A 54 0.86 -1.17 -5.76
C ARG A 54 1.72 0.06 -5.63
N TYR A 55 2.08 0.41 -4.39
CA TYR A 55 3.11 1.39 -4.08
C TYR A 55 4.44 0.68 -3.78
N ALA A 56 5.53 1.09 -4.45
CA ALA A 56 6.87 0.57 -4.18
C ALA A 56 7.61 1.39 -3.11
N VAL A 57 8.13 0.72 -2.09
CA VAL A 57 8.91 1.34 -0.99
C VAL A 57 10.22 0.58 -0.83
N GLY A 58 11.23 0.92 -1.64
CA GLY A 58 12.45 0.12 -1.75
C GLY A 58 12.12 -1.32 -2.15
N ASP A 59 12.50 -2.29 -1.32
CA ASP A 59 12.24 -3.72 -1.55
C ASP A 59 10.83 -4.16 -1.14
N LEU A 60 10.08 -3.30 -0.45
CA LEU A 60 8.70 -3.55 -0.03
C LEU A 60 7.68 -3.05 -1.05
N ARG A 61 6.50 -3.66 -0.99
CA ARG A 61 5.30 -3.30 -1.72
C ARG A 61 4.17 -3.10 -0.74
N ILE A 62 3.34 -2.12 -1.05
CA ILE A 62 2.05 -1.90 -0.41
C ILE A 62 1.00 -2.16 -1.48
N VAL A 63 0.17 -3.17 -1.31
CA VAL A 63 -0.97 -3.47 -2.21
C VAL A 63 -2.23 -2.93 -1.58
N TYR A 64 -2.98 -2.15 -2.36
CA TYR A 64 -4.16 -1.44 -1.85
C TYR A 64 -5.24 -1.27 -2.91
N ARG A 65 -6.45 -0.97 -2.45
CA ARG A 65 -7.60 -0.54 -3.26
C ARG A 65 -7.97 0.89 -2.91
N VAL A 66 -8.60 1.58 -3.85
CA VAL A 66 -9.07 2.96 -3.67
C VAL A 66 -10.57 2.99 -3.95
N ASN A 67 -11.37 3.39 -2.95
CA ASN A 67 -12.73 3.83 -3.16
C ASN A 67 -12.71 5.36 -3.35
N GLN A 68 -12.94 5.81 -4.58
CA GLN A 68 -12.91 7.24 -4.90
C GLN A 68 -14.13 8.00 -4.35
N GLU A 69 -15.28 7.34 -4.28
CA GLU A 69 -16.54 7.93 -3.79
C GLU A 69 -16.43 8.23 -2.29
N GLU A 70 -16.03 7.23 -1.50
CA GLU A 70 -15.90 7.35 -0.05
C GLU A 70 -14.57 8.00 0.39
N LYS A 71 -13.65 8.25 -0.57
CA LYS A 71 -12.27 8.68 -0.31
C LYS A 71 -11.55 7.76 0.68
N ILE A 72 -11.63 6.46 0.43
CA ILE A 72 -10.99 5.43 1.25
C ILE A 72 -9.88 4.71 0.48
N ILE A 73 -8.77 4.44 1.16
CA ILE A 73 -7.71 3.54 0.73
C ILE A 73 -7.71 2.34 1.67
N LEU A 74 -7.90 1.15 1.11
CA LEU A 74 -7.77 -0.11 1.87
C LEU A 74 -6.43 -0.76 1.51
N ILE A 75 -5.47 -0.73 2.43
CA ILE A 75 -4.21 -1.45 2.33
C ILE A 75 -4.49 -2.92 2.64
N GLU A 76 -4.43 -3.76 1.62
CA GLU A 76 -4.67 -5.19 1.76
C GLU A 76 -3.42 -5.91 2.27
N ALA A 77 -2.22 -5.53 1.81
CA ALA A 77 -0.97 -6.19 2.17
C ALA A 77 0.22 -5.23 2.16
N ILE A 78 1.21 -5.50 3.01
CA ILE A 78 2.55 -4.92 2.98
C ILE A 78 3.53 -6.10 3.01
N GLY A 79 4.58 -6.07 2.20
CA GLY A 79 5.51 -7.20 2.09
C GLY A 79 6.56 -7.08 0.99
N PRO A 80 7.52 -8.02 0.92
CA PRO A 80 8.57 -8.04 -0.09
C PRO A 80 8.05 -8.47 -1.48
N ARG A 81 8.88 -8.31 -2.53
CA ARG A 81 8.48 -8.48 -3.95
C ARG A 81 7.76 -9.77 -4.28
N GLY A 82 8.31 -10.88 -3.84
CA GLY A 82 7.88 -12.21 -4.27
C GLY A 82 6.72 -12.78 -3.45
N ASP A 83 6.43 -12.18 -2.28
CA ASP A 83 5.48 -12.77 -1.33
C ASP A 83 4.09 -12.11 -1.42
N ILE A 84 4.03 -10.86 -1.86
CA ILE A 84 2.79 -10.07 -1.81
C ILE A 84 1.75 -10.42 -2.89
N TYR A 85 2.10 -11.28 -3.83
CA TYR A 85 1.24 -11.72 -4.94
C TYR A 85 0.84 -13.19 -4.86
N LYS A 86 1.24 -13.89 -3.79
CA LYS A 86 0.81 -15.26 -3.50
C LYS A 86 -0.54 -15.28 -2.79
#